data_AF-A0AA95GR22-F1
#
_entry.id   AF-A0AA95GR22-F1
#
_cell.length_a   1.000
_cell.length_b   1.000
_cell.length_c   1.000
_cell.angle_alpha   90.00
_cell.angle_beta   90.00
_cell.angle_gamma   90.00
#
_symmetry.space_group_name_H-M   'P 1'
#
loop_
_entity.id
_entity.type
_entity.pdbx_description
1 polymer ?
#
loop_
_entity_poly.entity_id
_entity_poly.type
_entity_poly.pdbx_seq_one_letter_code
_entity_poly.pdbx_strand_id
1 'polypeptide(L)'
;MDKDRLFKRIIAFLKKSYNPRYQLILIDKKSVDNDCVYIFNLYGSHELFELTYNDIVNNECFLTLIHPKNLLLIEKENSKLKIENKKLSIYSEKGRNEYEIKNKYNKFTYSGDYIIKNIDNFFDLDIKDAVLIAYNTGLNNGRNLSKKLYSEINLLKTRNREENKNNVINLKN
;
A
#
# COMPACT_ATOMS: atom_id res chain seq x y z
N MET A 1 -58.77 -8.80 -32.18
CA MET A 1 -57.32 -8.63 -32.02
C MET A 1 -57.11 -7.29 -31.32
N ASP A 2 -56.82 -7.30 -30.02
CA ASP A 2 -56.88 -6.09 -29.18
C ASP A 2 -55.86 -5.04 -29.58
N LYS A 3 -56.35 -3.85 -29.95
CA LYS A 3 -55.54 -2.68 -30.33
C LYS A 3 -54.52 -2.32 -29.24
N ASP A 4 -54.88 -2.52 -27.97
CA ASP A 4 -54.00 -2.27 -26.81
C ASP A 4 -52.80 -3.21 -26.76
N ARG A 5 -52.95 -4.46 -27.18
CA ARG A 5 -51.85 -5.44 -27.21
C ARG A 5 -50.86 -5.11 -28.33
N LEU A 6 -51.37 -4.59 -29.44
CA LEU A 6 -50.57 -4.16 -30.59
C LEU A 6 -49.81 -2.86 -30.27
N PHE A 7 -50.46 -1.91 -29.61
CA PHE A 7 -49.84 -0.67 -29.14
C PHE A 7 -48.73 -0.92 -28.11
N LYS A 8 -48.97 -1.78 -27.11
CA LYS A 8 -47.93 -2.20 -26.15
C LYS A 8 -46.72 -2.85 -26.83
N ARG A 9 -46.94 -3.67 -27.86
CA ARG A 9 -45.86 -4.31 -28.64
C ARG A 9 -45.04 -3.29 -29.41
N ILE A 10 -45.68 -2.31 -30.05
CA ILE A 10 -44.98 -1.24 -30.77
C ILE A 10 -44.15 -0.40 -29.80
N ILE A 11 -44.71 0.01 -28.65
CA ILE A 11 -43.95 0.75 -27.64
C ILE A 11 -42.76 -0.05 -27.12
N ALA A 12 -42.93 -1.35 -26.84
CA ALA A 12 -41.85 -2.21 -26.40
C ALA A 12 -40.74 -2.35 -27.46
N PHE A 13 -41.12 -2.45 -28.74
CA PHE A 13 -40.18 -2.47 -29.86
C PHE A 13 -39.40 -1.16 -29.97
N LEU A 14 -40.09 -0.01 -29.91
CA LEU A 14 -39.45 1.30 -29.94
C LEU A 14 -38.50 1.50 -28.75
N LYS A 15 -38.93 1.16 -27.54
CA LYS A 15 -38.06 1.21 -26.34
C LYS A 15 -36.82 0.33 -26.50
N LYS A 16 -36.94 -0.84 -27.12
CA LYS A 16 -35.80 -1.75 -27.35
C LYS A 16 -34.85 -1.24 -28.44
N SER A 17 -35.38 -0.61 -29.48
CA SER A 17 -34.60 -0.14 -30.63
C SER A 17 -33.89 1.19 -30.37
N TYR A 18 -34.47 2.06 -29.55
CA TYR A 18 -33.96 3.42 -29.32
C TYR A 18 -33.30 3.63 -27.96
N ASN A 19 -33.51 2.75 -26.97
CA ASN A 19 -32.75 2.83 -25.73
C ASN A 19 -31.43 2.08 -25.88
N PRO A 20 -30.28 2.74 -25.72
CA PRO A 20 -29.00 2.06 -25.68
C PRO A 20 -28.98 1.10 -24.49
N ARG A 21 -28.36 -0.06 -24.71
CA ARG A 21 -28.20 -1.10 -23.69
C ARG A 21 -27.50 -0.58 -22.43
N TYR A 22 -26.57 0.34 -22.60
CA TYR A 22 -25.83 0.98 -21.53
C TYR A 22 -26.27 2.44 -21.44
N GLN A 23 -26.86 2.80 -20.32
CA GLN A 23 -27.48 4.10 -20.11
C GLN A 23 -26.54 5.08 -19.39
N LEU A 24 -25.53 4.58 -18.67
CA LEU A 24 -24.56 5.41 -17.97
C LEU A 24 -23.29 5.58 -18.80
N ILE A 25 -23.05 6.83 -19.21
CA ILE A 25 -21.89 7.22 -20.01
C ILE A 25 -20.88 7.86 -19.08
N LEU A 26 -19.71 7.23 -18.94
CA LEU A 26 -18.60 7.81 -18.17
C LEU A 26 -18.12 9.07 -18.89
N ILE A 27 -18.20 10.22 -18.22
CA ILE A 27 -17.76 11.53 -18.74
C ILE A 27 -16.35 11.80 -18.25
N ASP A 28 -16.17 11.72 -16.94
CA ASP A 28 -14.96 12.17 -16.26
C ASP A 28 -14.77 11.44 -14.93
N LYS A 29 -13.67 11.73 -14.26
CA LYS A 29 -13.34 11.22 -12.94
C LYS A 29 -12.65 12.29 -12.13
N LYS A 30 -12.88 12.27 -10.82
CA LYS A 30 -12.22 13.14 -9.86
C LYS A 30 -11.59 12.33 -8.74
N SER A 31 -10.43 12.76 -8.29
CA SER A 31 -9.80 12.21 -7.08
C SER A 31 -10.33 12.98 -5.87
N VAL A 32 -11.04 12.30 -4.97
CA VAL A 32 -11.58 12.89 -3.74
C VAL A 32 -11.12 12.03 -2.58
N ASP A 33 -10.47 12.65 -1.58
CA ASP A 33 -10.10 12.02 -0.31
C ASP A 33 -9.65 10.57 -0.44
N ASN A 34 -8.69 10.34 -1.35
CA ASN A 34 -8.01 9.07 -1.53
C ASN A 34 -8.71 8.00 -2.37
N ASP A 35 -9.92 8.29 -2.83
CA ASP A 35 -10.71 7.48 -3.75
C ASP A 35 -10.91 8.18 -5.09
N CYS A 36 -11.29 7.40 -6.09
CA CYS A 36 -11.71 7.91 -7.39
C CYS A 36 -13.24 7.90 -7.46
N VAL A 37 -13.81 9.08 -7.68
CA VAL A 37 -15.23 9.26 -7.96
C VAL A 37 -15.39 9.40 -9.46
N TYR A 38 -16.22 8.54 -10.04
CA TYR A 38 -16.52 8.50 -11.46
C TYR A 38 -17.80 9.27 -11.74
N ILE A 39 -17.76 10.15 -12.74
CA ILE A 39 -18.87 11.02 -13.12
C ILE A 39 -19.52 10.44 -14.37
N PHE A 40 -20.80 10.09 -14.26
CA PHE A 40 -21.59 9.53 -15.35
C PHE A 40 -22.69 10.49 -15.78
N ASN A 41 -22.96 10.56 -17.08
CA ASN A 41 -24.20 11.11 -17.60
C ASN A 41 -25.21 9.98 -17.81
N LEU A 42 -26.47 10.23 -17.49
CA LEU A 42 -27.55 9.36 -17.94
C LEU A 42 -27.92 9.69 -19.39
N TYR A 43 -27.96 8.66 -20.24
CA TYR A 43 -28.31 8.80 -21.65
C TYR A 43 -29.68 9.44 -21.83
N GLY A 44 -29.73 10.51 -22.64
CA GLY A 44 -30.95 11.27 -22.90
C GLY A 44 -31.39 12.19 -21.75
N SER A 45 -30.55 12.35 -20.73
CA SER A 45 -30.77 13.28 -19.61
C SER A 45 -29.57 14.23 -19.45
N HIS A 46 -29.75 15.27 -18.64
CA HIS A 46 -28.69 16.16 -18.15
C HIS A 46 -28.30 15.84 -16.70
N GLU A 47 -28.80 14.74 -16.16
CA GLU A 47 -28.50 14.28 -14.80
C GLU A 47 -27.10 13.65 -14.74
N LEU A 48 -26.28 14.19 -13.83
CA LEU A 48 -24.95 13.71 -13.52
C LEU A 48 -24.97 12.86 -12.25
N PHE A 49 -24.33 11.70 -12.32
CA PHE A 49 -24.20 10.77 -11.21
C PHE A 49 -22.74 10.66 -10.81
N GLU A 50 -22.47 10.83 -9.53
CA GLU A 50 -21.15 10.61 -8.94
C GLU A 50 -21.18 9.28 -8.21
N LEU A 51 -20.34 8.34 -8.65
CA LEU A 51 -20.28 7.00 -8.08
C LEU A 51 -18.84 6.66 -7.71
N THR A 52 -18.64 6.12 -6.51
CA THR A 52 -17.38 5.50 -6.15
C THR A 52 -17.27 4.12 -6.80
N TYR A 53 -16.06 3.57 -6.84
CA TYR A 53 -15.88 2.19 -7.26
C TYR A 53 -16.72 1.20 -6.43
N ASN A 54 -16.83 1.41 -5.10
CA ASN A 54 -17.60 0.53 -4.24
C ASN A 54 -19.09 0.60 -4.57
N ASP A 55 -19.61 1.78 -4.90
CA ASP A 55 -21.02 1.91 -5.31
C ASP A 55 -21.29 1.12 -6.59
N ILE A 56 -20.36 1.16 -7.55
CA ILE A 56 -20.48 0.46 -8.83
C ILE A 56 -20.43 -1.06 -8.64
N VAL A 57 -19.49 -1.57 -7.84
CA VAL A 57 -19.30 -3.02 -7.67
C VAL A 57 -20.38 -3.64 -6.80
N ASN A 58 -20.84 -2.92 -5.77
CA ASN A 58 -21.83 -3.45 -4.84
C ASN A 58 -23.27 -3.37 -5.37
N ASN A 59 -23.50 -2.70 -6.51
CA ASN A 59 -24.84 -2.53 -7.08
C ASN A 59 -24.93 -3.15 -8.49
N GLU A 60 -25.65 -4.26 -8.58
CA GLU A 60 -25.88 -4.98 -9.84
C GLU A 60 -26.51 -4.09 -10.93
N CYS A 61 -27.35 -3.13 -10.55
CA CYS A 61 -27.96 -2.21 -11.51
C CYS A 61 -26.88 -1.40 -12.25
N PHE A 62 -25.88 -0.86 -11.54
CA PHE A 62 -24.81 -0.09 -12.19
C PHE A 62 -23.94 -0.96 -13.11
N LEU A 63 -23.65 -2.20 -12.71
CA LEU A 63 -22.91 -3.14 -13.56
C LEU A 63 -23.62 -3.43 -14.89
N THR A 64 -24.95 -3.45 -14.90
CA THR A 64 -25.72 -3.66 -16.14
C THR A 64 -25.89 -2.39 -16.99
N LEU A 65 -25.87 -1.21 -16.36
CA LEU A 65 -26.11 0.08 -17.02
C LEU A 65 -24.83 0.71 -17.60
N ILE A 66 -23.65 0.33 -17.13
CA ILE A 66 -22.37 0.86 -17.59
C ILE A 66 -21.78 -0.04 -18.68
N HIS A 67 -21.19 0.56 -19.72
CA HIS A 67 -20.53 -0.19 -20.78
C HIS A 67 -19.34 -1.03 -20.24
N PRO A 68 -19.19 -2.33 -20.60
CA PRO A 68 -18.15 -3.21 -20.06
C PRO A 68 -16.72 -2.70 -20.23
N LYS A 69 -16.43 -2.02 -21.36
CA LYS A 69 -15.14 -1.34 -21.59
C LYS A 69 -14.82 -0.31 -20.50
N ASN A 70 -15.82 0.45 -20.04
CA ASN A 70 -15.65 1.46 -19.00
C ASN A 70 -15.50 0.79 -17.64
N LEU A 71 -16.24 -0.28 -17.35
CA LEU A 71 -16.06 -1.08 -16.13
C LEU A 71 -14.63 -1.63 -16.03
N LEU A 72 -14.07 -2.15 -17.12
CA LEU A 72 -12.69 -2.63 -17.15
C LEU A 72 -11.67 -1.50 -16.91
N LEU A 73 -11.92 -0.32 -17.47
CA LEU A 73 -11.07 0.85 -17.25
C LEU A 73 -11.11 1.29 -15.79
N ILE A 74 -12.31 1.38 -15.21
CA ILE A 74 -12.54 1.69 -13.79
C ILE A 74 -11.81 0.69 -12.89
N GLU A 75 -11.94 -0.61 -13.17
CA GLU A 75 -11.24 -1.66 -12.42
C GLU A 75 -9.72 -1.48 -12.45
N LYS A 76 -9.16 -1.25 -13.65
CA LYS A 76 -7.72 -1.08 -13.84
C LYS A 76 -7.21 0.15 -13.09
N GLU A 77 -7.93 1.25 -13.14
CA GLU A 77 -7.55 2.47 -12.44
C GLU A 77 -7.64 2.31 -10.93
N ASN A 78 -8.69 1.68 -10.43
CA ASN A 78 -8.87 1.51 -9.01
C ASN A 78 -7.88 0.50 -8.41
N SER A 79 -7.53 -0.53 -9.18
CA SER A 79 -6.43 -1.44 -8.85
C SER A 79 -5.08 -0.72 -8.77
N LYS A 80 -4.78 0.22 -9.68
CA LYS A 80 -3.56 1.04 -9.59
C LYS A 80 -3.56 1.91 -8.33
N LEU A 81 -4.68 2.57 -8.03
CA LEU A 81 -4.82 3.37 -6.82
C LEU A 81 -4.62 2.52 -5.56
N LYS A 82 -5.19 1.31 -5.50
CA LYS A 82 -4.96 0.38 -4.38
C LYS A 82 -3.49 0.03 -4.20
N ILE A 83 -2.75 -0.19 -5.29
CA ILE A 83 -1.31 -0.44 -5.24
C ILE A 83 -0.56 0.80 -4.75
N GLU A 84 -0.88 1.98 -5.27
CA GLU A 84 -0.28 3.24 -4.83
C GLU A 84 -0.56 3.54 -3.36
N ASN A 85 -1.77 3.26 -2.87
CA ASN A 85 -2.17 3.47 -1.49
C ASN A 85 -1.46 2.51 -0.51
N LYS A 86 -1.02 1.35 -1.00
CA LYS A 86 -0.26 0.36 -0.23
C LYS A 86 1.23 0.68 -0.12
N LYS A 87 1.76 1.54 -1.00
CA LYS A 87 3.19 1.92 -0.97
C LYS A 87 3.57 2.45 0.40
N LEU A 88 4.65 1.88 0.92
CA LEU A 88 5.25 2.28 2.18
C LEU A 88 6.38 3.26 1.89
N SER A 89 6.49 4.30 2.71
CA SER A 89 7.62 5.23 2.66
C SER A 89 8.02 5.69 4.06
N ILE A 90 9.27 6.11 4.19
CA ILE A 90 9.77 6.74 5.40
C ILE A 90 9.10 8.10 5.54
N TYR A 91 8.31 8.26 6.59
CA TYR A 91 7.77 9.56 6.99
C TYR A 91 8.79 10.37 7.78
N SER A 92 9.48 9.73 8.72
CA SER A 92 10.51 10.38 9.52
C SER A 92 11.56 9.37 9.99
N GLU A 93 12.80 9.84 10.08
CA GLU A 93 13.86 9.12 10.76
C GLU A 93 13.89 9.56 12.22
N LYS A 94 13.69 8.60 13.13
CA LYS A 94 13.90 8.80 14.55
C LYS A 94 15.33 8.37 14.88
N GLY A 95 15.97 9.12 15.79
CA GLY A 95 17.33 8.79 16.23
C GLY A 95 17.42 7.35 16.74
N ARG A 96 18.63 6.76 16.69
CA ARG A 96 18.92 5.36 17.08
C ARG A 96 18.37 4.28 16.14
N ASN A 97 18.40 4.52 14.83
CA ASN A 97 18.02 3.52 13.81
C ASN A 97 16.52 3.12 13.90
N GLU A 98 15.66 4.10 14.17
CA GLU A 98 14.21 3.93 14.20
C GLU A 98 13.59 4.70 13.04
N TYR A 99 12.66 4.06 12.34
CA TYR A 99 12.02 4.60 11.15
C TYR A 99 10.52 4.63 11.36
N GLU A 100 9.94 5.79 11.10
CA GLU A 100 8.51 5.91 11.05
C GLU A 100 8.05 5.68 9.62
N ILE A 101 7.51 4.49 9.36
CA ILE A 101 7.02 4.09 8.06
C ILE A 101 5.53 4.43 8.00
N LYS A 102 5.12 5.10 6.94
CA LYS A 102 3.72 5.36 6.64
C LYS A 102 3.29 4.62 5.39
N ASN A 103 2.04 4.19 5.39
CA ASN A 103 1.25 4.10 4.16
C ASN A 103 0.20 5.21 4.20
N LYS A 104 -0.76 5.14 3.28
CA LYS A 104 -1.83 6.14 3.18
C LYS A 104 -2.76 6.22 4.41
N TYR A 105 -2.93 5.12 5.12
CA TYR A 105 -3.93 4.99 6.18
C TYR A 105 -3.32 5.04 7.57
N ASN A 106 -2.12 4.48 7.70
CA ASN A 106 -1.49 4.18 8.97
C ASN A 106 -0.03 4.62 8.97
N LYS A 107 0.45 4.85 10.19
CA LYS A 107 1.82 5.26 10.46
C LYS A 107 2.32 4.45 11.64
N PHE A 108 3.46 3.80 11.48
CA PHE A 108 4.03 2.94 12.50
C PHE A 108 5.53 3.19 12.61
N THR A 109 6.07 3.01 13.82
CA THR A 109 7.51 3.13 14.07
C THR A 109 8.12 1.74 14.22
N TYR A 110 9.19 1.48 13.49
CA TYR A 110 9.94 0.23 13.55
C TYR A 110 11.43 0.51 13.65
N SER A 111 12.18 -0.37 14.32
CA SER A 111 13.64 -0.31 14.25
C SER A 111 14.13 -0.84 12.91
N GLY A 112 15.26 -0.33 12.42
CA GLY A 112 15.89 -0.83 11.20
C GLY A 112 16.24 -2.32 11.28
N ASP A 113 16.64 -2.81 12.46
CA ASP A 113 16.88 -4.24 12.69
C ASP A 113 15.62 -5.09 12.53
N TYR A 114 14.46 -4.58 12.97
CA TYR A 114 13.19 -5.27 12.80
C TYR A 114 12.78 -5.32 11.33
N ILE A 115 12.95 -4.20 10.61
CA ILE A 115 12.59 -4.08 9.19
C ILE A 115 13.43 -5.06 8.35
N ILE A 116 14.74 -5.11 8.56
CA ILE A 116 15.63 -6.01 7.81
C ILE A 116 15.31 -7.48 8.09
N LYS A 117 15.02 -7.84 9.34
CA LYS A 117 14.65 -9.22 9.69
C LYS A 117 13.32 -9.67 9.12
N ASN A 118 12.41 -8.73 8.85
CA ASN A 118 11.06 -9.00 8.38
C ASN A 118 10.77 -8.33 7.04
N ILE A 119 11.77 -8.30 6.14
CA ILE A 119 11.70 -7.52 4.89
C ILE A 119 10.50 -7.88 4.01
N ASP A 120 10.01 -9.11 4.09
CA ASP A 120 8.83 -9.58 3.38
C ASP A 120 7.56 -8.77 3.74
N ASN A 121 7.48 -8.29 4.97
CA ASN A 121 6.37 -7.43 5.44
C ASN A 121 6.49 -5.98 4.92
N PHE A 122 7.63 -5.62 4.33
CA PHE A 122 7.95 -4.28 3.83
C PHE A 122 8.22 -4.29 2.33
N PHE A 123 7.70 -5.27 1.59
CA PHE A 123 7.91 -5.40 0.15
C PHE A 123 7.44 -4.16 -0.65
N ASP A 124 6.41 -3.48 -0.17
CA ASP A 124 5.87 -2.26 -0.78
C ASP A 124 6.64 -0.98 -0.40
N LEU A 125 7.77 -1.10 0.32
CA LEU A 125 8.63 0.03 0.68
C LEU A 125 9.37 0.56 -0.55
N ASP A 126 9.48 1.89 -0.68
CA ASP A 126 10.28 2.48 -1.75
C ASP A 126 11.71 1.96 -1.70
N ILE A 127 12.28 1.66 -2.88
CA ILE A 127 13.60 1.05 -3.02
C ILE A 127 14.67 1.94 -2.38
N LYS A 128 14.54 3.26 -2.55
CA LYS A 128 15.47 4.24 -1.96
C LYS A 128 15.45 4.18 -0.43
N ASP A 129 14.26 4.09 0.14
CA ASP A 129 14.06 3.99 1.59
C ASP A 129 14.58 2.65 2.12
N ALA A 130 14.32 1.55 1.41
CA ALA A 130 14.83 0.23 1.76
C ALA A 130 16.37 0.20 1.79
N VAL A 131 17.02 0.77 0.78
CA VAL A 131 18.49 0.89 0.71
C VAL A 131 19.04 1.73 1.86
N LEU A 132 18.38 2.86 2.17
CA LEU A 132 18.79 3.74 3.27
C LEU A 132 18.73 3.02 4.62
N ILE A 133 17.64 2.31 4.90
CA ILE A 133 17.45 1.53 6.14
C ILE A 133 18.49 0.42 6.24
N ALA A 134 18.73 -0.31 5.14
CA ALA A 134 19.73 -1.36 5.09
C ALA A 134 21.13 -0.84 5.39
N TYR A 135 21.51 0.27 4.77
CA TYR A 135 22.80 0.92 4.97
C TYR A 135 23.01 1.36 6.42
N ASN A 136 22.05 2.13 6.95
CA ASN A 136 22.14 2.68 8.31
C ASN A 136 22.15 1.60 9.38
N THR A 137 21.30 0.59 9.24
CA THR A 137 21.27 -0.55 10.16
C THR A 137 22.56 -1.36 10.10
N GLY A 138 23.10 -1.59 8.91
CA GLY A 138 24.38 -2.25 8.72
C GLY A 138 25.52 -1.51 9.42
N LEU A 139 25.60 -0.18 9.26
CA LEU A 139 26.57 0.65 9.96
C LEU A 139 26.41 0.60 11.48
N ASN A 140 25.18 0.66 11.98
CA ASN A 140 24.89 0.61 13.40
C ASN A 140 25.32 -0.74 14.00
N ASN A 141 24.98 -1.83 13.33
CA ASN A 141 25.34 -3.19 13.75
C ASN A 141 26.85 -3.42 13.70
N GLY A 142 27.54 -2.93 12.67
CA GLY A 142 29.00 -2.96 12.59
C GLY A 142 29.65 -2.22 13.76
N ARG A 143 29.19 -1.00 14.07
CA ARG A 143 29.68 -0.23 15.22
C ARG A 143 29.46 -0.95 16.55
N ASN A 144 28.29 -1.55 16.73
CA ASN A 144 27.95 -2.28 17.94
C ASN A 144 28.79 -3.56 18.09
N LEU A 145 29.02 -4.28 17.00
CA LEU A 145 29.89 -5.46 16.99
C LEU A 145 31.33 -5.08 17.33
N SER A 146 31.89 -4.04 16.71
CA SER A 146 33.25 -3.57 17.02
C SER A 146 33.41 -3.16 18.49
N LYS A 147 32.41 -2.48 19.07
CA LYS A 147 32.41 -2.14 20.51
C LYS A 147 32.40 -3.39 21.38
N LYS A 148 31.57 -4.38 21.05
CA LYS A 148 31.49 -5.67 21.78
C LYS A 148 32.83 -6.40 21.73
N LEU A 149 33.41 -6.57 20.53
CA LEU A 149 34.71 -7.20 20.35
C LEU A 149 35.81 -6.50 21.15
N TYR A 150 35.85 -5.17 21.10
CA TYR A 150 36.83 -4.40 21.87
C TYR A 150 36.67 -4.63 23.39
N SER A 151 35.43 -4.66 23.89
CA SER A 151 35.16 -4.93 25.30
C SER A 151 35.56 -6.35 25.72
N GLU A 152 35.29 -7.36 24.89
CA GLU A 152 35.66 -8.75 25.15
C GLU A 152 37.18 -8.94 25.15
N ILE A 153 37.90 -8.35 24.19
CA ILE A 153 39.36 -8.38 24.12
C ILE A 153 39.97 -7.76 25.38
N ASN A 154 39.42 -6.66 25.86
CA ASN A 154 39.93 -6.01 27.07
C ASN A 154 39.67 -6.85 28.32
N LEU A 155 38.50 -7.48 28.44
CA LEU A 155 38.18 -8.41 29.53
C LEU A 155 39.11 -9.63 29.54
N LEU A 156 39.45 -10.17 28.36
CA LEU A 156 40.41 -11.27 28.24
C LEU A 156 41.83 -10.84 28.66
N LYS A 157 42.26 -9.63 28.26
CA LYS A 157 43.56 -9.08 28.68
C LYS A 157 43.65 -8.86 30.18
N THR A 158 42.57 -8.42 30.84
CA THR A 158 42.57 -8.25 32.31
C THR A 158 42.63 -9.59 33.02
N ARG A 159 41.83 -10.59 32.59
CA ARG A 159 41.87 -11.96 33.15
C ARG A 159 43.26 -12.59 33.02
N ASN A 160 43.88 -12.53 31.84
CA ASN A 160 45.22 -13.08 31.63
C ASN A 160 46.30 -12.35 32.46
N ARG A 161 46.11 -11.06 32.78
CA ARG A 161 47.04 -10.34 33.68
C ARG A 161 46.88 -10.75 35.14
N GLU A 162 45.66 -11.04 35.57
CA GLU A 162 45.37 -11.52 36.94
C GLU A 162 45.87 -12.95 37.14
N GLU A 163 45.65 -13.85 36.19
CA GLU A 163 46.19 -15.22 36.23
C GLU A 163 47.72 -15.24 36.26
N ASN A 164 48.38 -14.41 35.43
CA ASN A 164 49.84 -14.32 35.45
C ASN A 164 50.38 -13.73 36.76
N LYS A 165 49.70 -12.76 37.39
CA LYS A 165 50.09 -12.26 38.72
C LYS A 165 49.99 -13.35 39.78
N ASN A 166 48.93 -14.14 39.77
CA ASN A 166 48.72 -15.22 40.75
C ASN A 166 49.74 -16.36 40.57
N ASN A 167 50.10 -16.70 39.33
CA ASN A 167 51.13 -17.72 39.07
C ASN A 167 52.55 -17.25 39.48
N VAL A 168 52.89 -15.97 39.30
CA VAL A 168 54.19 -15.43 39.75
C VAL A 168 54.32 -15.42 41.27
N ILE A 169 53.23 -15.26 42.01
CA ILE A 169 53.23 -15.30 43.48
C ILE A 169 53.44 -16.75 43.98
N ASN A 170 52.84 -17.74 43.32
CA ASN A 170 52.98 -19.14 43.71
C ASN A 170 54.34 -19.77 43.39
N LEU A 171 55.13 -19.20 42.47
CA LEU A 171 56.47 -19.68 42.11
C LEU A 171 57.60 -19.18 43.04
N LYS A 172 57.28 -18.32 44.02
CA LYS A 172 58.27 -17.72 44.95
C LYS A 172 58.29 -18.34 46.36
N ASN A 173 57.49 -19.37 46.61
CA ASN A 173 57.55 -20.17 47.84
C ASN A 173 58.39 -21.45 47.63
#